data_AF-A0A966LB73-F1
#
_entry.id   AF-A0A966LB73-F1
#
_cell.length_a   1.000
_cell.length_b   1.000
_cell.length_c   1.000
_cell.angle_alpha   90.00
_cell.angle_beta   90.00
_cell.angle_gamma   90.00
#
_symmetry.space_group_name_H-M   'P 1'
#
loop_
_entity.id
_entity.type
_entity.pdbx_description
1 polymer ?
#
loop_
_entity_poly.entity_id
_entity_poly.type
_entity_poly.pdbx_seq_one_letter_code
_entity_poly.pdbx_strand_id
1 'polypeptide(L)'
;MRAWGRAIVEGTGDGAPSFVTLFQFGGVGDGVADDTVAWLRALADGRDIYIEPGKTYRVTNPNNTLGRRIFGPGRVIQNVTGGIVQLNAPYWESPVQFRHFAHAAKKAIISGTALKIVILGDSTATNGYVMNVDDQVIAEFENAGVGVASVVQDAVSETAWFTSNLGTVLTGYGEQKHVVFCKFGINDSGSSPTTIESARVSLRNAMRQRLGEIRASTYGAAANLSVVLILPNALGNNATNASNRNNAWLETIRGIYWEAARDYECVAYDPFMESRWGQGQENESLDSFAVHPLSNYNLDIWTRAVRDIFEPGGNVGRNRAIWRTLAEGGAPSVGTALSFYPRGSSWLRAAAADGWPFSGLLATEVHPDTVGRQTLVDFTNAFPRQITRHWRTGAVAWGPWTGDDGAIDLTMVAGWISFGGAFRAPAVTRSADGVVSLMGAIKDGTTTGETTITTLPAGFRPSHEILVLCGTLASPYTAQLRIQTTGAVKIRAGGDATGMFLDGVSFVAAV
;
A
#
# COMPACT_ATOMS: atom_id res chain seq x y z
N MET A 1 7.82 11.18 14.35
CA MET A 1 6.65 11.67 13.61
C MET A 1 6.46 13.15 13.92
N ARG A 2 6.79 14.06 12.99
CA ARG A 2 6.26 15.44 13.04
C ARG A 2 4.93 15.42 12.30
N ALA A 3 3.86 15.84 12.95
CA ALA A 3 2.53 15.95 12.36
C ALA A 3 2.57 17.00 11.24
N TRP A 4 2.41 16.56 9.99
CA TRP A 4 2.24 17.43 8.82
C TRP A 4 0.77 17.88 8.70
N GLY A 5 0.26 18.48 9.77
CA GLY A 5 -1.06 19.10 9.85
C GLY A 5 -1.01 20.61 9.64
N ARG A 6 -0.17 21.11 8.72
CA ARG A 6 -0.30 22.50 8.28
C ARG A 6 -1.35 22.56 7.20
N ALA A 7 -2.49 23.13 7.57
CA ALA A 7 -3.58 23.49 6.69
C ALA A 7 -3.03 24.19 5.43
N ILE A 8 -3.41 23.65 4.27
CA ILE A 8 -3.29 24.34 2.99
C ILE A 8 -4.31 25.48 3.04
N VAL A 9 -3.87 26.63 3.53
CA VAL A 9 -4.52 27.93 3.30
C VAL A 9 -3.48 28.76 2.56
N GLU A 10 -3.36 28.53 1.25
CA GLU A 10 -2.67 29.46 0.37
C GLU A 10 -3.74 30.36 -0.25
N GLY A 11 -3.90 31.53 0.38
CA GLY A 11 -4.68 32.63 -0.15
C GLY A 11 -3.85 33.43 -1.14
N THR A 12 -4.33 33.50 -2.38
CA THR A 12 -3.99 34.57 -3.32
C THR A 12 -5.12 35.60 -3.26
N GLY A 13 -4.84 36.80 -2.75
CA GLY A 13 -5.48 38.08 -3.15
C GLY A 13 -7.00 38.28 -3.02
N ASP A 14 -7.85 37.39 -3.54
CA ASP A 14 -9.29 37.58 -3.74
C ASP A 14 -10.09 36.36 -3.22
N GLY A 15 -10.01 36.11 -1.91
CA GLY A 15 -11.09 35.62 -1.04
C GLY A 15 -11.79 34.27 -1.26
N ALA A 16 -11.60 33.54 -2.36
CA ALA A 16 -12.29 32.26 -2.59
C ALA A 16 -11.35 31.05 -2.35
N PRO A 17 -11.82 29.98 -1.68
CA PRO A 17 -11.05 28.74 -1.58
C PRO A 17 -10.79 28.18 -2.99
N SER A 18 -9.61 27.59 -3.18
CA SER A 18 -9.17 26.92 -4.43
C SER A 18 -9.96 25.66 -4.76
N PHE A 19 -10.95 25.32 -3.95
CA PHE A 19 -11.80 24.15 -4.07
C PHE A 19 -13.26 24.47 -3.78
N VAL A 20 -14.13 23.56 -4.18
CA VAL A 20 -15.55 23.52 -3.84
C VAL A 20 -15.88 22.23 -3.11
N THR A 21 -17.05 22.15 -2.51
CA THR A 21 -17.57 20.90 -1.93
C THR A 21 -18.88 20.49 -2.59
N LEU A 22 -19.22 19.21 -2.53
CA LEU A 22 -20.51 18.73 -3.05
C LEU A 22 -21.69 19.32 -2.27
N PHE A 23 -21.51 19.59 -0.98
CA PHE A 23 -22.52 20.25 -0.15
C PHE A 23 -22.89 21.64 -0.68
N GLN A 24 -21.93 22.42 -1.17
CA GLN A 24 -22.19 23.74 -1.76
C GLN A 24 -23.13 23.69 -2.98
N PHE A 25 -23.19 22.54 -3.66
CA PHE A 25 -24.08 22.31 -4.80
C PHE A 25 -25.32 21.48 -4.47
N GLY A 26 -25.63 21.33 -3.18
CA GLY A 26 -26.83 20.65 -2.68
C GLY A 26 -26.65 19.14 -2.44
N GLY A 27 -25.42 18.64 -2.38
CA GLY A 27 -25.16 17.25 -2.01
C GLY A 27 -25.48 16.99 -0.53
N VAL A 28 -26.13 15.86 -0.24
CA VAL A 28 -26.53 15.45 1.12
C VAL A 28 -25.34 14.81 1.85
N GLY A 29 -24.66 13.89 1.16
CA GLY A 29 -23.46 13.22 1.68
C GLY A 29 -23.75 12.21 2.80
N ASP A 30 -24.88 11.51 2.75
CA ASP A 30 -25.31 10.49 3.72
C ASP A 30 -25.06 9.03 3.26
N GLY A 31 -24.56 8.84 2.04
CA GLY A 31 -24.29 7.55 1.40
C GLY A 31 -25.53 6.87 0.83
N VAL A 32 -26.70 7.50 0.93
CA VAL A 32 -28.00 6.95 0.56
C VAL A 32 -28.70 7.80 -0.50
N ALA A 33 -28.69 9.12 -0.38
CA ALA A 33 -29.20 10.03 -1.39
C ALA A 33 -28.34 9.98 -2.67
N ASP A 34 -28.94 10.17 -3.83
CA ASP A 34 -28.18 10.30 -5.08
C ASP A 34 -27.73 11.76 -5.28
N ASP A 35 -26.44 11.99 -5.12
CA ASP A 35 -25.77 13.28 -5.19
C ASP A 35 -25.26 13.63 -6.60
N THR A 36 -25.70 12.90 -7.65
CA THR A 36 -25.20 13.09 -9.03
C THR A 36 -25.36 14.51 -9.55
N VAL A 37 -26.44 15.21 -9.20
CA VAL A 37 -26.66 16.60 -9.65
C VAL A 37 -25.65 17.55 -9.01
N ALA A 38 -25.40 17.41 -7.70
CA ALA A 38 -24.40 18.20 -7.00
C ALA A 38 -22.99 17.92 -7.55
N TRP A 39 -22.71 16.65 -7.87
CA TRP A 39 -21.48 16.21 -8.52
C TRP A 39 -21.23 16.88 -9.86
N LEU A 40 -22.22 16.84 -10.77
CA LEU A 40 -22.07 17.45 -12.10
C LEU A 40 -21.89 18.97 -12.02
N ARG A 41 -22.56 19.63 -11.08
CA ARG A 41 -22.39 21.08 -10.82
C ARG A 41 -21.01 21.40 -10.27
N ALA A 42 -20.51 20.61 -9.31
CA ALA A 42 -19.18 20.77 -8.77
C ALA A 42 -18.09 20.59 -9.84
N LEU A 43 -18.26 19.61 -10.75
CA LEU A 43 -17.35 19.45 -11.88
C LEU A 43 -17.38 20.64 -12.84
N ALA A 44 -18.56 21.19 -13.10
CA ALA A 44 -18.76 22.33 -14.00
C ALA A 44 -18.20 23.64 -13.45
N ASP A 45 -18.15 23.81 -12.13
CA ASP A 45 -17.53 24.98 -11.46
C ASP A 45 -16.04 25.13 -11.80
N GLY A 46 -15.37 24.01 -12.04
CA GLY A 46 -14.02 24.00 -12.58
C GLY A 46 -12.90 24.12 -11.55
N ARG A 47 -13.22 24.21 -10.25
CA ARG A 47 -12.25 24.04 -9.16
C ARG A 47 -12.12 22.57 -8.75
N ASP A 48 -11.14 22.28 -7.90
CA ASP A 48 -11.01 20.96 -7.27
C ASP A 48 -12.16 20.71 -6.28
N ILE A 49 -12.51 19.45 -6.05
CA ILE A 49 -13.63 19.06 -5.19
C ILE A 49 -13.07 18.48 -3.88
N TYR A 50 -13.32 19.15 -2.77
CA TYR A 50 -13.05 18.66 -1.43
C TYR A 50 -14.27 17.91 -0.87
N ILE A 51 -14.01 16.72 -0.32
CA ILE A 51 -15.01 15.83 0.26
C ILE A 51 -14.86 15.86 1.78
N GLU A 52 -15.84 16.43 2.46
CA GLU A 52 -15.74 16.76 3.87
C GLU A 52 -15.66 15.52 4.78
N PRO A 53 -14.98 15.61 5.94
CA PRO A 53 -14.91 14.51 6.90
C PRO A 53 -16.30 13.98 7.28
N GLY A 54 -16.44 12.66 7.32
CA GLY A 54 -17.70 11.99 7.70
C GLY A 54 -18.81 12.02 6.64
N LYS A 55 -18.61 12.70 5.50
CA LYS A 55 -19.56 12.68 4.39
C LYS A 55 -19.32 11.50 3.46
N THR A 56 -20.40 10.90 2.95
CA THR A 56 -20.37 9.90 1.88
C THR A 56 -21.34 10.30 0.79
N TYR A 57 -20.88 10.69 -0.38
CA TYR A 57 -21.74 11.10 -1.50
C TYR A 57 -21.95 9.93 -2.45
N ARG A 58 -23.20 9.53 -2.70
CA ARG A 58 -23.47 8.45 -3.67
C ARG A 58 -23.79 9.05 -5.03
N VAL A 59 -23.09 8.62 -6.07
CA VAL A 59 -23.24 9.17 -7.43
C VAL A 59 -23.49 8.06 -8.45
N THR A 60 -24.42 8.32 -9.36
CA THR A 60 -24.80 7.47 -10.47
C THR A 60 -24.19 8.07 -11.74
N ASN A 61 -23.27 7.32 -12.38
CA ASN A 61 -22.50 7.77 -13.55
C ASN A 61 -21.53 8.95 -13.29
N PRO A 62 -20.52 8.76 -12.42
CA PRO A 62 -19.56 9.79 -12.03
C PRO A 62 -18.55 10.11 -13.14
N ASN A 63 -18.99 10.77 -14.20
CA ASN A 63 -18.10 11.10 -15.30
C ASN A 63 -17.28 12.36 -14.98
N ASN A 64 -16.06 12.18 -14.46
CA ASN A 64 -15.08 13.25 -14.27
C ASN A 64 -14.26 13.49 -15.54
N THR A 65 -14.93 13.91 -16.62
CA THR A 65 -14.30 14.16 -17.93
C THR A 65 -13.26 15.26 -17.91
N LEU A 66 -13.36 16.19 -16.96
CA LEU A 66 -12.43 17.30 -16.81
C LEU A 66 -11.23 16.93 -15.93
N GLY A 67 -11.23 15.72 -15.37
CA GLY A 67 -10.19 15.21 -14.49
C GLY A 67 -9.93 16.08 -13.26
N ARG A 68 -10.98 16.71 -12.71
CA ARG A 68 -10.89 17.52 -11.49
C ARG A 68 -10.39 16.67 -10.34
N ARG A 69 -9.52 17.22 -9.48
CA ARG A 69 -9.06 16.49 -8.30
C ARG A 69 -10.24 16.34 -7.33
N ILE A 70 -10.41 15.13 -6.80
CA ILE A 70 -11.43 14.86 -5.77
C ILE A 70 -10.71 14.37 -4.52
N PHE A 71 -10.57 15.22 -3.51
CA PHE A 71 -9.71 14.96 -2.35
C PHE A 71 -10.46 15.20 -1.04
N GLY A 72 -9.84 14.87 0.09
CA GLY A 72 -10.44 15.01 1.41
C GLY A 72 -10.87 13.67 2.04
N PRO A 73 -11.15 13.67 3.35
CA PRO A 73 -11.34 12.45 4.14
C PRO A 73 -12.74 11.82 4.02
N GLY A 74 -13.70 12.49 3.40
CA GLY A 74 -14.99 11.87 3.09
C GLY A 74 -14.94 10.94 1.88
N ARG A 75 -16.10 10.42 1.47
CA ARG A 75 -16.23 9.38 0.43
C ARG A 75 -17.15 9.85 -0.69
N VAL A 76 -16.85 9.43 -1.91
CA VAL A 76 -17.70 9.49 -3.09
C VAL A 76 -17.78 8.08 -3.60
N ILE A 77 -18.97 7.52 -3.65
CA ILE A 77 -19.21 6.10 -3.93
C ILE A 77 -20.13 5.93 -5.13
N GLN A 78 -19.91 4.86 -5.89
CA GLN A 78 -20.78 4.40 -6.95
C GLN A 78 -21.21 2.97 -6.66
N ASN A 79 -22.52 2.71 -6.79
CA ASN A 79 -23.03 1.35 -6.78
C ASN A 79 -22.70 0.69 -8.12
N VAL A 80 -22.07 -0.49 -8.07
CA VAL A 80 -21.77 -1.31 -9.23
C VAL A 80 -22.32 -2.72 -9.02
N THR A 81 -22.46 -3.50 -10.09
CA THR A 81 -22.81 -4.92 -9.95
C THR A 81 -21.79 -5.62 -9.06
N GLY A 82 -22.24 -6.19 -7.95
CA GLY A 82 -21.37 -6.88 -6.98
C GLY A 82 -20.81 -6.02 -5.84
N GLY A 83 -21.20 -4.73 -5.72
CA GLY A 83 -20.87 -3.95 -4.53
C GLY A 83 -20.81 -2.43 -4.73
N ILE A 84 -19.94 -1.79 -3.95
CA ILE A 84 -19.73 -0.34 -3.96
C ILE A 84 -18.27 -0.06 -4.29
N VAL A 85 -18.03 0.85 -5.24
CA VAL A 85 -16.70 1.36 -5.58
C VAL A 85 -16.57 2.78 -5.03
N GLN A 86 -15.51 3.05 -4.27
CA GLN A 86 -15.15 4.41 -3.87
C GLN A 86 -14.32 5.07 -4.97
N LEU A 87 -14.74 6.26 -5.39
CA LEU A 87 -14.20 6.98 -6.54
C LEU A 87 -13.10 7.96 -6.13
N ASN A 88 -13.26 8.60 -4.97
CA ASN A 88 -12.25 9.45 -4.37
C ASN A 88 -11.38 8.62 -3.41
N ALA A 89 -10.42 7.89 -3.96
CA ALA A 89 -9.38 7.34 -3.11
C ALA A 89 -8.31 8.43 -2.84
N PRO A 90 -7.55 8.33 -1.74
CA PRO A 90 -6.43 9.24 -1.44
C PRO A 90 -5.30 9.19 -2.49
N TYR A 91 -5.50 8.45 -3.58
CA TYR A 91 -4.60 8.31 -4.70
C TYR A 91 -4.09 9.65 -5.23
N TRP A 92 -4.88 10.73 -5.21
CA TRP A 92 -4.46 12.03 -5.74
C TRP A 92 -3.29 12.72 -5.00
N GLU A 93 -2.77 12.09 -3.94
CA GLU A 93 -1.55 12.51 -3.25
C GLU A 93 -0.33 11.65 -3.59
N SER A 94 -0.42 10.70 -4.51
CA SER A 94 0.75 9.99 -5.02
C SER A 94 1.20 10.61 -6.36
N PRO A 95 2.50 10.80 -6.58
CA PRO A 95 3.00 11.13 -7.91
C PRO A 95 2.78 9.97 -8.90
N VAL A 96 2.56 8.74 -8.42
CA VAL A 96 2.23 7.58 -9.27
C VAL A 96 0.77 7.17 -9.11
N GLN A 97 0.04 7.15 -10.22
CA GLN A 97 -1.32 6.67 -10.33
C GLN A 97 -1.40 5.34 -11.06
N PHE A 98 -2.38 4.51 -10.67
CA PHE A 98 -2.74 3.27 -11.37
C PHE A 98 -1.58 2.28 -11.62
N ARG A 99 -0.63 2.20 -10.68
CA ARG A 99 0.55 1.31 -10.73
C ARG A 99 0.24 -0.17 -11.01
N HIS A 100 -1.00 -0.61 -10.78
CA HIS A 100 -1.42 -1.98 -11.10
C HIS A 100 -1.48 -2.26 -12.61
N PHE A 101 -1.54 -1.22 -13.45
CA PHE A 101 -1.46 -1.34 -14.91
C PHE A 101 -0.04 -1.53 -15.48
N ALA A 102 0.98 -1.63 -14.62
CA ALA A 102 2.34 -2.02 -15.01
C ALA A 102 2.51 -3.56 -15.15
N HIS A 103 1.43 -4.30 -15.42
CA HIS A 103 1.40 -5.76 -15.28
C HIS A 103 2.23 -6.50 -16.30
N ALA A 104 2.32 -6.06 -17.55
CA ALA A 104 3.17 -6.72 -18.56
C ALA A 104 4.66 -6.66 -18.16
N ALA A 105 5.12 -5.49 -17.73
CA ALA A 105 6.48 -5.30 -17.24
C ALA A 105 6.74 -6.13 -15.97
N LYS A 106 5.81 -6.09 -15.00
CA LYS A 106 5.91 -6.90 -13.77
C LYS A 106 5.92 -8.40 -14.07
N LYS A 107 5.13 -8.85 -15.04
CA LYS A 107 5.13 -10.25 -15.50
C LYS A 107 6.51 -10.63 -16.04
N ALA A 108 7.10 -9.80 -16.91
CA ALA A 108 8.43 -10.03 -17.45
C ALA A 108 9.52 -10.05 -16.34
N ILE A 109 9.45 -9.10 -15.39
CA ILE A 109 10.34 -9.05 -14.22
C ILE A 109 10.24 -10.36 -13.41
N ILE A 110 9.03 -10.79 -13.08
CA ILE A 110 8.79 -12.00 -12.28
C ILE A 110 9.27 -13.26 -13.02
N SER A 111 9.14 -13.31 -14.34
CA SER A 111 9.62 -14.43 -15.15
C SER A 111 11.12 -14.37 -15.45
N GLY A 112 11.86 -13.39 -14.91
CA GLY A 112 13.28 -13.19 -15.21
C GLY A 112 13.54 -12.80 -16.68
N THR A 113 12.53 -12.32 -17.38
CA THR A 113 12.62 -11.89 -18.77
C THR A 113 13.13 -10.47 -18.83
N ALA A 114 14.22 -10.25 -19.57
CA ALA A 114 14.80 -8.93 -19.74
C ALA A 114 13.83 -7.98 -20.48
N LEU A 115 13.68 -6.76 -19.96
CA LEU A 115 12.73 -5.77 -20.47
C LEU A 115 13.16 -5.18 -21.81
N LYS A 116 12.17 -4.86 -22.65
CA LYS A 116 12.35 -4.15 -23.91
C LYS A 116 11.54 -2.88 -23.80
N ILE A 117 12.21 -1.75 -23.84
CA ILE A 117 11.65 -0.47 -23.43
C ILE A 117 11.65 0.46 -24.63
N VAL A 118 10.61 1.27 -24.75
CA VAL A 118 10.55 2.39 -25.70
C VAL A 118 10.29 3.66 -24.91
N ILE A 119 11.00 4.72 -25.25
CA ILE A 119 10.81 6.06 -24.69
C ILE A 119 10.32 6.96 -25.81
N LEU A 120 9.12 7.49 -25.63
CA LEU A 120 8.45 8.41 -26.53
C LEU A 120 8.29 9.73 -25.80
N GLY A 121 8.53 10.83 -26.49
CA GLY A 121 8.30 12.14 -25.89
C GLY A 121 8.76 13.31 -26.73
N ASP A 122 8.69 14.47 -26.11
CA ASP A 122 9.18 15.73 -26.69
C ASP A 122 10.65 15.99 -26.33
N SER A 123 11.12 17.23 -26.50
CA SER A 123 12.50 17.64 -26.20
C SER A 123 12.93 17.31 -24.77
N THR A 124 11.99 17.25 -23.83
CA THR A 124 12.27 16.93 -22.41
C THR A 124 12.41 15.43 -22.13
N ALA A 125 12.19 14.58 -23.14
CA ALA A 125 12.46 13.16 -23.10
C ALA A 125 13.66 12.78 -23.98
N THR A 126 14.18 13.69 -24.81
CA THR A 126 15.36 13.45 -25.67
C THR A 126 16.68 13.44 -24.89
N ASN A 127 17.73 12.86 -25.48
CA ASN A 127 19.10 12.87 -24.92
C ASN A 127 19.85 14.20 -25.16
N GLY A 128 19.18 15.25 -25.64
CA GLY A 128 19.83 16.48 -26.11
C GLY A 128 20.35 17.42 -25.02
N TYR A 129 19.91 17.27 -23.78
CA TYR A 129 20.11 18.25 -22.70
C TYR A 129 20.81 17.65 -21.48
N VAL A 130 22.00 17.08 -21.69
CA VAL A 130 23.04 16.83 -20.67
C VAL A 130 23.11 15.38 -20.09
N MET A 131 22.14 14.48 -20.31
CA MET A 131 22.34 13.01 -20.12
C MET A 131 21.48 12.12 -21.03
N ASN A 132 22.00 10.92 -21.29
CA ASN A 132 21.31 9.83 -21.98
C ASN A 132 20.23 9.23 -21.08
N VAL A 133 18.96 9.49 -21.43
CA VAL A 133 17.80 9.00 -20.68
C VAL A 133 17.72 7.47 -20.71
N ASP A 134 18.12 6.88 -21.82
CA ASP A 134 18.24 5.43 -22.02
C ASP A 134 19.21 4.79 -21.03
N ASP A 135 20.42 5.34 -20.89
CA ASP A 135 21.41 4.85 -19.92
C ASP A 135 20.87 4.89 -18.49
N GLN A 136 20.15 5.96 -18.12
CA GLN A 136 19.55 6.09 -16.79
C GLN A 136 18.43 5.08 -16.57
N VAL A 137 17.54 4.90 -17.54
CA VAL A 137 16.45 3.91 -17.42
C VAL A 137 17.03 2.49 -17.30
N ILE A 138 18.08 2.17 -18.06
CA ILE A 138 18.81 0.88 -17.94
C ILE A 138 19.36 0.73 -16.53
N ALA A 139 20.14 1.70 -16.05
CA ALA A 139 20.79 1.64 -14.75
C ALA A 139 19.78 1.45 -13.61
N GLU A 140 18.62 2.11 -13.67
CA GLU A 140 17.62 2.01 -12.60
C GLU A 140 16.88 0.66 -12.61
N PHE A 141 16.61 0.09 -13.77
CA PHE A 141 16.10 -1.29 -13.82
C PHE A 141 17.16 -2.29 -13.34
N GLU A 142 18.42 -2.14 -13.74
CA GLU A 142 19.51 -3.01 -13.31
C GLU A 142 19.77 -2.92 -11.79
N ASN A 143 19.74 -1.71 -11.22
CA ASN A 143 19.81 -1.47 -9.78
C ASN A 143 18.65 -2.14 -9.01
N ALA A 144 17.48 -2.25 -9.65
CA ALA A 144 16.33 -2.98 -9.11
C ALA A 144 16.41 -4.51 -9.33
N GLY A 145 17.53 -5.02 -9.88
CA GLY A 145 17.73 -6.44 -10.19
C GLY A 145 16.95 -6.91 -11.43
N VAL A 146 16.54 -5.99 -12.30
CA VAL A 146 15.77 -6.27 -13.51
C VAL A 146 16.67 -6.12 -14.74
N GLY A 147 16.83 -7.20 -15.51
CA GLY A 147 17.56 -7.12 -16.78
C GLY A 147 16.82 -6.27 -17.81
N VAL A 148 17.57 -5.48 -18.60
CA VAL A 148 17.05 -4.73 -19.75
C VAL A 148 17.72 -5.26 -21.02
N ALA A 149 16.93 -5.77 -21.95
CA ALA A 149 17.39 -6.29 -23.23
C ALA A 149 17.64 -5.17 -24.24
N SER A 150 16.80 -4.14 -24.26
CA SER A 150 16.97 -2.98 -25.12
C SER A 150 16.14 -1.79 -24.65
N VAL A 151 16.66 -0.59 -24.92
CA VAL A 151 15.91 0.67 -24.85
C VAL A 151 15.94 1.32 -26.23
N VAL A 152 14.78 1.72 -26.72
CA VAL A 152 14.65 2.51 -27.94
C VAL A 152 14.20 3.92 -27.54
N GLN A 153 15.05 4.90 -27.80
CA GLN A 153 14.73 6.30 -27.61
C GLN A 153 14.19 6.88 -28.92
N ASP A 154 12.91 7.24 -28.94
CA ASP A 154 12.21 7.81 -30.09
C ASP A 154 11.46 9.11 -29.69
N ALA A 155 12.01 9.80 -28.69
CA ALA A 155 11.62 11.15 -28.37
C ALA A 155 12.13 12.13 -29.45
N VAL A 156 11.28 13.07 -29.85
CA VAL A 156 11.58 14.05 -30.90
C VAL A 156 11.26 15.45 -30.40
N SER A 157 12.22 16.37 -30.50
CA SER A 157 12.04 17.76 -30.10
C SER A 157 10.81 18.40 -30.76
N GLU A 158 10.17 19.32 -30.04
CA GLU A 158 8.98 20.07 -30.49
C GLU A 158 7.71 19.24 -30.75
N THR A 159 7.76 17.92 -30.59
CA THR A 159 6.56 17.09 -30.74
C THR A 159 5.59 17.29 -29.58
N ALA A 160 4.31 17.07 -29.89
CA ALA A 160 3.16 17.17 -29.01
C ALA A 160 2.28 15.93 -29.21
N TRP A 161 1.28 15.69 -28.37
CA TRP A 161 0.40 14.54 -28.57
C TRP A 161 -0.25 14.54 -29.97
N PHE A 162 -0.66 15.71 -30.45
CA PHE A 162 -1.35 15.84 -31.72
C PHE A 162 -0.42 15.81 -32.95
N THR A 163 0.88 16.08 -32.80
CA THR A 163 1.88 15.93 -33.88
C THR A 163 2.60 14.59 -33.86
N SER A 164 2.54 13.86 -32.75
CA SER A 164 3.17 12.55 -32.61
C SER A 164 2.54 11.51 -33.55
N ASN A 165 3.36 10.60 -34.08
CA ASN A 165 2.91 9.48 -34.91
C ASN A 165 3.09 8.14 -34.17
N LEU A 166 2.50 8.02 -32.97
CA LEU A 166 2.77 6.89 -32.08
C LEU A 166 2.24 5.55 -32.60
N GLY A 167 1.18 5.57 -33.40
CA GLY A 167 0.61 4.37 -34.01
C GLY A 167 1.60 3.63 -34.91
N THR A 168 2.43 4.34 -35.67
CA THR A 168 3.44 3.71 -36.54
C THR A 168 4.68 3.26 -35.80
N VAL A 169 5.02 3.95 -34.70
CA VAL A 169 6.25 3.69 -33.94
C VAL A 169 6.24 2.29 -33.33
N LEU A 170 5.12 1.86 -32.72
CA LEU A 170 5.04 0.50 -32.14
C LEU A 170 4.93 -0.61 -33.18
N THR A 171 4.26 -0.35 -34.31
CA THR A 171 4.22 -1.32 -35.42
C THR A 171 5.57 -1.48 -36.12
N GLY A 172 6.40 -0.44 -36.11
CA GLY A 172 7.70 -0.41 -36.78
C GLY A 172 8.78 -1.26 -36.13
N TYR A 173 8.64 -1.63 -34.85
CA TYR A 173 9.68 -2.38 -34.14
C TYR A 173 9.70 -3.88 -34.41
N GLY A 174 8.63 -4.45 -35.00
CA GLY A 174 8.60 -5.87 -35.40
C GLY A 174 8.65 -6.89 -34.25
N GLU A 175 8.63 -6.45 -32.99
CA GLU A 175 8.76 -7.32 -31.82
C GLU A 175 7.95 -6.78 -30.62
N GLN A 176 7.68 -7.65 -29.65
CA GLN A 176 7.00 -7.27 -28.41
C GLN A 176 7.90 -6.36 -27.56
N LYS A 177 7.34 -5.22 -27.14
CA LYS A 177 7.91 -4.34 -26.10
C LYS A 177 7.18 -4.60 -24.78
N HIS A 178 7.91 -4.47 -23.69
CA HIS A 178 7.38 -4.69 -22.34
C HIS A 178 6.89 -3.38 -21.71
N VAL A 179 7.60 -2.28 -21.96
CA VAL A 179 7.32 -0.95 -21.41
C VAL A 179 7.39 0.09 -22.52
N VAL A 180 6.43 1.00 -22.53
CA VAL A 180 6.48 2.24 -23.32
C VAL A 180 6.27 3.41 -22.37
N PHE A 181 7.25 4.31 -22.31
CA PHE A 181 7.12 5.60 -21.63
C PHE A 181 6.65 6.66 -22.63
N CYS A 182 5.64 7.45 -22.27
CA CYS A 182 5.12 8.56 -23.06
C CYS A 182 5.23 9.87 -22.27
N LYS A 183 6.14 10.76 -22.65
CA LYS A 183 6.39 12.06 -22.01
C LYS A 183 6.21 13.21 -23.00
N PHE A 184 4.97 13.67 -23.12
CA PHE A 184 4.54 14.80 -23.96
C PHE A 184 3.77 15.81 -23.10
N GLY A 185 3.21 16.87 -23.70
CA GLY A 185 2.27 17.79 -23.04
C GLY A 185 2.77 19.23 -22.90
N ILE A 186 4.09 19.48 -22.94
CA ILE A 186 4.62 20.86 -22.90
C ILE A 186 4.30 21.59 -24.20
N ASN A 187 4.64 20.97 -25.34
CA ASN A 187 4.47 21.62 -26.63
C ASN A 187 3.01 21.78 -27.03
N ASP A 188 2.11 20.96 -26.47
CA ASP A 188 0.65 21.04 -26.66
C ASP A 188 0.04 22.39 -26.24
N SER A 189 0.71 23.16 -25.38
CA SER A 189 0.28 24.50 -24.98
C SER A 189 0.54 25.59 -26.02
N GLY A 190 1.49 25.38 -26.95
CA GLY A 190 2.08 26.43 -27.77
C GLY A 190 1.81 26.35 -29.27
N SER A 191 1.18 25.28 -29.75
CA SER A 191 1.29 24.86 -31.16
C SER A 191 -0.05 24.85 -31.92
N SER A 192 -0.89 25.86 -31.67
CA SER A 192 -2.23 26.11 -32.25
C SER A 192 -3.36 25.51 -31.42
N PRO A 193 -3.74 26.22 -30.36
CA PRO A 193 -4.96 27.00 -30.55
C PRO A 193 -5.01 28.36 -29.81
N THR A 194 -6.02 29.17 -30.14
CA THR A 194 -6.17 30.58 -29.70
C THR A 194 -6.49 30.76 -28.21
N THR A 195 -6.85 29.69 -27.49
CA THR A 195 -7.16 29.72 -26.04
C THR A 195 -6.64 28.48 -25.32
N ILE A 196 -6.43 28.60 -23.99
CA ILE A 196 -6.01 27.46 -23.14
C ILE A 196 -7.01 26.31 -23.17
N GLU A 197 -8.32 26.60 -23.25
CA GLU A 197 -9.35 25.56 -23.25
C GLU A 197 -9.33 24.75 -24.55
N SER A 198 -9.18 25.42 -25.69
CA SER A 198 -8.98 24.71 -26.96
C SER A 198 -7.71 23.85 -26.96
N ALA A 199 -6.65 24.26 -26.27
CA ALA A 199 -5.41 23.47 -26.18
C ALA A 199 -5.62 22.20 -25.35
N ARG A 200 -6.37 22.30 -24.25
CA ARG A 200 -6.76 21.16 -23.42
C ARG A 200 -7.61 20.16 -24.20
N VAL A 201 -8.59 20.65 -24.96
CA VAL A 201 -9.44 19.78 -25.80
C VAL A 201 -8.61 19.08 -26.88
N SER A 202 -7.72 19.80 -27.56
CA SER A 202 -6.82 19.21 -28.57
C SER A 202 -5.90 18.15 -27.97
N LEU A 203 -5.23 18.45 -26.85
CA LEU A 203 -4.38 17.49 -26.14
C LEU A 203 -5.17 16.25 -25.75
N ARG A 204 -6.35 16.42 -25.14
CA ARG A 204 -7.22 15.32 -24.71
C ARG A 204 -7.60 14.42 -25.87
N ASN A 205 -8.09 15.00 -26.97
CA ASN A 205 -8.51 14.23 -28.13
C ASN A 205 -7.34 13.48 -28.77
N ALA A 206 -6.21 14.16 -28.96
CA ALA A 206 -5.01 13.56 -29.54
C ALA A 206 -4.44 12.45 -28.67
N MET A 207 -4.28 12.67 -27.36
CA MET A 207 -3.79 11.66 -26.44
C MET A 207 -4.65 10.40 -26.47
N ARG A 208 -5.98 10.55 -26.39
CA ARG A 208 -6.90 9.42 -26.44
C ARG A 208 -6.84 8.68 -27.78
N GLN A 209 -6.75 9.41 -28.89
CA GLN A 209 -6.55 8.81 -30.20
C GLN A 209 -5.26 7.97 -30.23
N ARG A 210 -4.13 8.53 -29.82
CA ARG A 210 -2.84 7.84 -29.84
C ARG A 210 -2.76 6.65 -28.89
N LEU A 211 -3.36 6.75 -27.70
CA LEU A 211 -3.46 5.61 -26.79
C LEU A 211 -4.37 4.52 -27.35
N GLY A 212 -5.45 4.88 -28.06
CA GLY A 212 -6.27 3.94 -28.81
C GLY A 212 -5.47 3.20 -29.88
N GLU A 213 -4.65 3.93 -30.64
CA GLU A 213 -3.74 3.34 -31.64
C GLU A 213 -2.71 2.40 -30.99
N ILE A 214 -2.09 2.81 -29.87
CA ILE A 214 -1.17 1.95 -29.09
C ILE A 214 -1.88 0.67 -28.67
N ARG A 215 -3.08 0.76 -28.08
CA ARG A 215 -3.84 -0.41 -27.61
C ARG A 215 -4.35 -1.31 -28.74
N ALA A 216 -4.61 -0.75 -29.92
CA ALA A 216 -5.01 -1.50 -31.10
C ALA A 216 -3.84 -2.20 -31.83
N SER A 217 -2.58 -1.87 -31.51
CA SER A 217 -1.41 -2.50 -32.12
C SER A 217 -1.25 -3.98 -31.73
N THR A 218 -0.47 -4.75 -32.52
CA THR A 218 -0.27 -6.21 -32.35
C THR A 218 0.09 -6.64 -30.92
N TYR A 219 0.90 -5.85 -30.22
CA TYR A 219 1.31 -6.10 -28.83
C TYR A 219 0.74 -5.09 -27.84
N GLY A 220 -0.21 -4.26 -28.28
CA GLY A 220 -0.76 -3.13 -27.55
C GLY A 220 -1.66 -3.49 -26.37
N ALA A 221 -2.21 -4.70 -26.37
CA ALA A 221 -3.07 -5.19 -25.30
C ALA A 221 -2.37 -5.04 -23.94
N ALA A 222 -3.11 -4.61 -22.93
CA ALA A 222 -2.52 -4.29 -21.63
C ALA A 222 -1.73 -5.47 -21.05
N ALA A 223 -2.22 -6.70 -21.23
CA ALA A 223 -1.54 -7.93 -20.81
C ALA A 223 -0.12 -8.13 -21.39
N ASN A 224 0.17 -7.48 -22.52
CA ASN A 224 1.41 -7.61 -23.28
C ASN A 224 2.29 -6.36 -23.21
N LEU A 225 1.72 -5.18 -22.93
CA LEU A 225 2.43 -3.91 -22.90
C LEU A 225 1.98 -3.02 -21.72
N SER A 226 2.96 -2.64 -20.89
CA SER A 226 2.79 -1.60 -19.87
C SER A 226 3.06 -0.23 -20.48
N VAL A 227 2.07 0.65 -20.43
CA VAL A 227 2.20 2.04 -20.88
C VAL A 227 2.31 2.93 -19.66
N VAL A 228 3.32 3.79 -19.64
CA VAL A 228 3.57 4.76 -18.58
C VAL A 228 3.45 6.17 -19.15
N LEU A 229 2.43 6.90 -18.75
CA LEU A 229 2.26 8.31 -19.07
C LEU A 229 3.06 9.13 -18.05
N ILE A 230 4.15 9.74 -18.50
CA ILE A 230 4.91 10.67 -17.68
C ILE A 230 4.39 12.07 -18.01
N LEU A 231 3.78 12.73 -17.02
CA LEU A 231 3.37 14.11 -17.16
C LEU A 231 4.62 14.99 -17.33
N PRO A 232 4.47 16.19 -17.90
CA PRO A 232 5.61 17.08 -17.98
C PRO A 232 6.17 17.46 -16.60
N ASN A 233 7.49 17.72 -16.57
CA ASN A 233 8.17 18.25 -15.39
C ASN A 233 7.68 19.67 -15.06
N ALA A 234 7.95 20.12 -13.83
CA ALA A 234 7.73 21.51 -13.48
C ALA A 234 8.46 22.47 -14.43
N LEU A 235 7.83 23.62 -14.64
CA LEU A 235 8.31 24.70 -15.49
C LEU A 235 8.60 25.91 -14.61
N GLY A 236 9.57 26.74 -14.99
CA GLY A 236 9.76 28.02 -14.32
C GLY A 236 8.80 29.06 -14.90
N ASN A 237 8.23 29.87 -14.02
CA ASN A 237 7.37 30.99 -14.40
C ASN A 237 8.21 32.20 -14.80
N ASN A 238 9.00 32.11 -15.89
CA ASN A 238 9.79 33.23 -16.40
C ASN A 238 9.14 33.88 -17.65
N ALA A 239 9.46 35.14 -17.90
CA ALA A 239 8.88 35.92 -19.01
C ALA A 239 9.32 35.43 -20.40
N THR A 240 10.36 34.59 -20.49
CA THR A 240 10.90 34.05 -21.74
C THR A 240 10.20 32.77 -22.20
N ASN A 241 9.36 32.16 -21.36
CA ASN A 241 8.61 30.99 -21.73
C ASN A 241 7.42 31.39 -22.64
N ALA A 242 7.24 30.69 -23.76
CA ALA A 242 6.14 30.95 -24.69
C ALA A 242 4.81 30.93 -23.93
N SER A 243 3.90 31.85 -24.25
CA SER A 243 2.89 32.46 -23.34
C SER A 243 1.96 31.54 -22.54
N ASN A 244 2.00 30.21 -22.76
CA ASN A 244 1.17 29.21 -22.09
C ASN A 244 1.94 27.99 -21.55
N ARG A 245 3.28 27.93 -21.67
CA ARG A 245 4.11 26.84 -21.13
C ARG A 245 4.48 27.14 -19.68
N ASN A 246 3.55 26.98 -18.74
CA ASN A 246 3.80 27.32 -17.34
C ASN A 246 3.15 26.30 -16.39
N ASN A 247 3.37 26.48 -15.10
CA ASN A 247 2.80 25.57 -14.10
C ASN A 247 1.27 25.58 -14.10
N ALA A 248 0.62 26.70 -14.46
CA ALA A 248 -0.84 26.76 -14.59
C ALA A 248 -1.34 25.84 -15.72
N TRP A 249 -0.63 25.80 -16.86
CA TRP A 249 -0.93 24.82 -17.92
C TRP A 249 -0.82 23.39 -17.41
N LEU A 250 0.27 23.05 -16.70
CA LEU A 250 0.45 21.70 -16.14
C LEU A 250 -0.72 21.32 -15.24
N GLU A 251 -1.10 22.19 -14.31
CA GLU A 251 -2.25 21.98 -13.42
C GLU A 251 -3.54 21.68 -14.20
N THR A 252 -3.76 22.35 -15.34
CA THR A 252 -4.98 22.17 -16.13
C THR A 252 -5.04 20.87 -16.94
N ILE A 253 -3.89 20.24 -17.23
CA ILE A 253 -3.81 19.02 -18.05
C ILE A 253 -3.62 17.74 -17.24
N ARG A 254 -3.26 17.82 -15.95
CA ARG A 254 -3.10 16.64 -15.07
C ARG A 254 -4.31 15.72 -15.09
N GLY A 255 -5.50 16.32 -14.99
CA GLY A 255 -6.76 15.60 -15.06
C GLY A 255 -6.94 14.78 -16.34
N ILE A 256 -6.44 15.28 -17.47
CA ILE A 256 -6.51 14.61 -18.77
C ILE A 256 -5.64 13.36 -18.79
N TYR A 257 -4.42 13.44 -18.22
CA TYR A 257 -3.53 12.29 -18.09
C TYR A 257 -4.13 11.20 -17.22
N TRP A 258 -4.74 11.59 -16.08
CA TRP A 258 -5.35 10.63 -15.17
C TRP A 258 -6.58 9.96 -15.77
N GLU A 259 -7.42 10.71 -16.47
CA GLU A 259 -8.56 10.16 -17.20
C GLU A 259 -8.08 9.17 -18.27
N ALA A 260 -7.11 9.56 -19.09
CA ALA A 260 -6.57 8.71 -20.15
C ALA A 260 -5.89 7.46 -19.56
N ALA A 261 -5.11 7.59 -18.49
CA ALA A 261 -4.45 6.47 -17.83
C ALA A 261 -5.46 5.44 -17.31
N ARG A 262 -6.55 5.90 -16.70
CA ARG A 262 -7.64 5.01 -16.27
C ARG A 262 -8.29 4.30 -17.46
N ASP A 263 -8.67 5.06 -18.49
CA ASP A 263 -9.49 4.55 -19.59
C ASP A 263 -8.70 3.62 -20.53
N TYR A 264 -7.39 3.80 -20.65
CA TYR A 264 -6.50 3.01 -21.52
C TYR A 264 -5.57 2.07 -20.72
N GLU A 265 -5.86 1.84 -19.44
CA GLU A 265 -5.10 0.95 -18.56
C GLU A 265 -3.59 1.28 -18.55
N CYS A 266 -3.24 2.55 -18.38
CA CYS A 266 -1.85 3.03 -18.29
C CYS A 266 -1.50 3.41 -16.85
N VAL A 267 -0.22 3.31 -16.50
CA VAL A 267 0.30 3.99 -15.31
C VAL A 267 0.45 5.47 -15.63
N ALA A 268 0.17 6.37 -14.68
CA ALA A 268 0.55 7.78 -14.82
C ALA A 268 1.54 8.16 -13.72
N TYR A 269 2.56 8.95 -14.09
CA TYR A 269 3.57 9.47 -13.20
C TYR A 269 3.71 10.98 -13.36
N ASP A 270 3.66 11.71 -12.25
CA ASP A 270 3.51 13.15 -12.18
C ASP A 270 4.73 13.81 -11.52
N PRO A 271 5.81 14.09 -12.29
CA PRO A 271 7.00 14.75 -11.75
C PRO A 271 6.76 16.20 -11.33
N PHE A 272 5.74 16.87 -11.88
CA PHE A 272 5.33 18.20 -11.45
C PHE A 272 4.82 18.19 -10.01
N MET A 273 4.07 17.16 -9.62
CA MET A 273 3.58 17.01 -8.26
C MET A 273 4.72 16.86 -7.24
N GLU A 274 5.77 16.11 -7.59
CA GLU A 274 6.91 15.88 -6.70
C GLU A 274 7.73 17.14 -6.46
N SER A 275 8.02 17.87 -7.54
CA SER A 275 8.80 19.11 -7.49
C SER A 275 8.07 20.23 -6.74
N ARG A 276 6.74 20.31 -6.81
CA ARG A 276 5.93 21.27 -6.02
C ARG A 276 6.13 21.11 -4.51
N TRP A 277 6.39 19.90 -4.03
CA TRP A 277 6.65 19.64 -2.61
C TRP A 277 8.11 19.89 -2.20
N GLY A 278 9.01 20.02 -3.17
CA GLY A 278 10.40 20.39 -2.98
C GLY A 278 10.68 21.88 -3.21
N GLN A 279 9.68 22.76 -2.96
CA GLN A 279 9.66 24.22 -3.17
C GLN A 279 11.06 24.84 -3.43
N GLY A 280 11.37 25.13 -4.70
CA GLY A 280 12.60 25.83 -5.11
C GLY A 280 13.41 25.18 -6.23
N GLN A 281 13.04 23.99 -6.70
CA GLN A 281 13.81 23.31 -7.75
C GLN A 281 13.66 23.95 -9.14
N GLU A 282 12.56 24.65 -9.46
CA GLU A 282 12.33 25.16 -10.82
C GLU A 282 13.35 26.18 -11.33
N ASN A 283 13.98 27.00 -10.47
CA ASN A 283 14.88 28.06 -10.93
C ASN A 283 16.34 27.59 -11.11
N GLU A 284 16.76 26.54 -10.38
CA GLU A 284 18.14 26.03 -10.42
C GLU A 284 18.27 24.70 -11.16
N SER A 285 17.14 24.05 -11.47
CA SER A 285 17.11 22.71 -12.06
C SER A 285 16.52 22.67 -13.47
N LEU A 286 16.26 23.83 -14.06
CA LEU A 286 15.81 23.98 -15.44
C LEU A 286 16.83 24.78 -16.25
N ASP A 287 16.74 24.66 -17.57
CA ASP A 287 17.50 25.46 -18.51
C ASP A 287 17.10 26.94 -18.49
N SER A 288 17.77 27.76 -19.31
CA SER A 288 17.48 29.20 -19.39
C SER A 288 16.07 29.52 -19.91
N PHE A 289 15.44 28.60 -20.64
CA PHE A 289 14.05 28.71 -21.07
C PHE A 289 13.05 28.28 -19.99
N ALA A 290 13.53 27.74 -18.87
CA ALA A 290 12.75 27.19 -17.79
C ALA A 290 11.75 26.11 -18.24
N VAL A 291 12.18 25.28 -19.20
CA VAL A 291 11.38 24.19 -19.78
C VAL A 291 12.10 22.86 -19.63
N HIS A 292 13.38 22.82 -20.00
CA HIS A 292 14.14 21.58 -20.04
C HIS A 292 14.79 21.34 -18.68
N PRO A 293 14.56 20.16 -18.04
CA PRO A 293 15.25 19.84 -16.81
C PRO A 293 16.75 19.69 -17.05
N LEU A 294 17.56 20.25 -16.16
CA LEU A 294 19.00 19.99 -16.11
C LEU A 294 19.25 18.53 -15.70
N SER A 295 20.46 18.05 -15.95
CA SER A 295 20.93 16.69 -15.66
C SER A 295 20.40 16.08 -14.36
N ASN A 296 20.63 16.75 -13.24
CA ASN A 296 20.26 16.27 -11.91
C ASN A 296 18.76 16.07 -11.74
N TYR A 297 17.94 17.00 -12.27
CA TYR A 297 16.50 16.89 -12.16
C TYR A 297 15.92 15.89 -13.16
N ASN A 298 16.49 15.81 -14.37
CA ASN A 298 16.10 14.77 -15.32
C ASN A 298 16.40 13.37 -14.75
N LEU A 299 17.56 13.17 -14.11
CA LEU A 299 17.87 11.91 -13.39
C LEU A 299 16.81 11.60 -12.34
N ASP A 300 16.48 12.57 -11.50
CA ASP A 300 15.52 12.36 -10.40
C ASP A 300 14.14 11.94 -10.96
N ILE A 301 13.67 12.61 -12.03
CA ILE A 301 12.40 12.28 -12.70
C ILE A 301 12.39 10.83 -13.17
N TRP A 302 13.38 10.41 -13.95
CA TRP A 302 13.42 9.07 -14.54
C TRP A 302 13.69 7.99 -13.49
N THR A 303 14.53 8.27 -12.51
CA THR A 303 14.80 7.40 -11.37
C THR A 303 13.52 7.09 -10.61
N ARG A 304 12.78 8.12 -10.22
CA ARG A 304 11.52 7.95 -9.48
C ARG A 304 10.45 7.31 -10.33
N ALA A 305 10.34 7.66 -11.61
CA ALA A 305 9.43 6.98 -12.54
C ALA A 305 9.67 5.46 -12.56
N VAL A 306 10.93 5.03 -12.66
CA VAL A 306 11.25 3.59 -12.65
C VAL A 306 11.00 2.98 -11.28
N ARG A 307 11.56 3.56 -10.22
CA ARG A 307 11.51 3.00 -8.86
C ARG A 307 10.08 2.91 -8.32
N ASP A 308 9.34 4.01 -8.39
CA ASP A 308 8.00 4.08 -7.82
C ASP A 308 6.98 3.26 -8.62
N ILE A 309 7.25 2.97 -9.90
CA ILE A 309 6.36 2.16 -10.75
C ILE A 309 6.72 0.67 -10.72
N PHE A 310 7.99 0.30 -10.72
CA PHE A 310 8.41 -1.08 -10.99
C PHE A 310 9.08 -1.79 -9.82
N GLU A 311 9.69 -1.09 -8.85
CA GLU A 311 10.39 -1.78 -7.75
C GLU A 311 9.42 -2.54 -6.84
N PRO A 312 9.72 -3.80 -6.46
CA PRO A 312 8.89 -4.59 -5.54
C PRO A 312 8.58 -3.91 -4.19
N GLY A 313 9.36 -2.89 -3.80
CA GLY A 313 9.17 -2.08 -2.59
C GLY A 313 8.84 -0.59 -2.81
N GLY A 314 8.90 -0.07 -4.05
CA GLY A 314 8.70 1.36 -4.34
C GLY A 314 7.35 1.84 -3.80
N ASN A 315 7.36 2.68 -2.76
CA ASN A 315 6.18 3.25 -2.10
C ASN A 315 5.01 2.30 -1.77
N VAL A 316 5.22 0.96 -1.70
CA VAL A 316 4.16 0.00 -1.32
C VAL A 316 3.73 0.24 0.13
N GLY A 317 4.61 0.79 0.96
CA GLY A 317 4.28 1.28 2.30
C GLY A 317 3.29 2.46 2.32
N ARG A 318 3.09 3.19 1.21
CA ARG A 318 2.17 4.33 1.14
C ARG A 318 0.89 4.05 0.33
N ASN A 319 0.96 3.27 -0.75
CA ASN A 319 -0.13 3.26 -1.75
C ASN A 319 -1.23 2.19 -1.56
N ARG A 320 -1.17 1.34 -0.53
CA ARG A 320 -2.36 0.55 -0.13
C ARG A 320 -2.45 0.22 1.36
N ALA A 321 -1.89 1.04 2.23
CA ALA A 321 -2.15 0.86 3.65
C ALA A 321 -3.61 1.28 3.93
N ILE A 322 -4.52 0.31 3.97
CA ILE A 322 -5.85 0.50 4.54
C ILE A 322 -5.62 0.63 6.05
N TRP A 323 -5.56 1.87 6.53
CA TRP A 323 -5.57 2.17 7.95
C TRP A 323 -7.04 2.32 8.38
N ARG A 324 -7.54 1.44 9.24
CA ARG A 324 -8.86 1.60 9.85
C ARG A 324 -8.71 1.91 11.33
N THR A 325 -9.30 3.01 11.75
CA THR A 325 -9.44 3.33 13.18
C THR A 325 -10.66 2.62 13.77
N LEU A 326 -10.79 2.62 15.10
CA LEU A 326 -11.88 1.97 15.85
C LEU A 326 -13.30 2.33 15.37
N ALA A 327 -13.49 3.49 14.75
CA ALA A 327 -14.78 3.95 14.24
C ALA A 327 -15.13 3.41 12.84
N GLU A 328 -14.18 2.80 12.12
CA GLU A 328 -14.26 2.48 10.68
C GLU A 328 -14.38 0.97 10.38
N GLY A 329 -14.58 0.16 11.43
CA GLY A 329 -14.74 -1.30 11.39
C GLY A 329 -13.46 -2.05 11.75
N GLY A 330 -13.59 -3.06 12.63
CA GLY A 330 -12.50 -3.93 13.08
C GLY A 330 -12.00 -4.92 12.02
N ALA A 331 -10.94 -5.66 12.35
CA ALA A 331 -10.53 -6.80 11.55
C ALA A 331 -11.70 -7.81 11.44
N PRO A 332 -11.87 -8.48 10.28
CA PRO A 332 -12.84 -9.56 10.15
C PRO A 332 -12.59 -10.64 11.21
N SER A 333 -13.59 -11.48 11.50
CA SER A 333 -13.40 -12.63 12.41
C SER A 333 -12.21 -13.49 11.97
N VAL A 334 -11.52 -14.14 12.92
CA VAL A 334 -10.27 -14.89 12.65
C VAL A 334 -10.43 -16.01 11.60
N GLY A 335 -11.67 -16.50 11.43
CA GLY A 335 -12.06 -17.58 10.50
C GLY A 335 -12.60 -17.09 9.15
N THR A 336 -12.58 -15.79 8.88
CA THR A 336 -13.02 -15.24 7.59
C THR A 336 -12.16 -15.81 6.45
N ALA A 337 -12.77 -16.10 5.30
CA ALA A 337 -12.07 -16.66 4.15
C ALA A 337 -10.91 -15.76 3.68
N LEU A 338 -9.84 -16.38 3.17
CA LEU A 338 -8.65 -15.69 2.66
C LEU A 338 -8.96 -14.63 1.59
N SER A 339 -10.05 -14.81 0.83
CA SER A 339 -10.52 -13.87 -0.21
C SER A 339 -10.92 -12.49 0.33
N PHE A 340 -11.15 -12.36 1.64
CA PHE A 340 -11.52 -11.09 2.26
C PHE A 340 -10.33 -10.14 2.45
N TYR A 341 -9.10 -10.67 2.40
CA TYR A 341 -7.88 -9.87 2.50
C TYR A 341 -7.34 -9.55 1.10
N PRO A 342 -7.43 -8.28 0.65
CA PRO A 342 -6.99 -7.92 -0.69
C PRO A 342 -5.46 -7.99 -0.82
N ARG A 343 -4.97 -8.22 -2.04
CA ARG A 343 -3.53 -8.20 -2.38
C ARG A 343 -2.83 -6.91 -1.89
N GLY A 344 -1.62 -7.01 -1.38
CA GLY A 344 -0.86 -5.91 -0.78
C GLY A 344 -0.87 -5.95 0.75
N SER A 345 -0.64 -4.80 1.40
CA SER A 345 -0.56 -4.70 2.87
C SER A 345 -1.79 -4.03 3.46
N SER A 346 -2.33 -4.52 4.57
CA SER A 346 -3.42 -3.88 5.32
C SER A 346 -3.13 -3.89 6.81
N TRP A 347 -3.57 -2.86 7.52
CA TRP A 347 -3.33 -2.68 8.95
C TRP A 347 -4.67 -2.45 9.66
N LEU A 348 -5.11 -3.44 10.42
CA LEU A 348 -6.43 -3.48 11.05
C LEU A 348 -6.29 -3.64 12.56
N ARG A 349 -7.35 -3.31 13.30
CA ARG A 349 -7.44 -3.61 14.72
C ARG A 349 -8.15 -4.95 14.92
N ALA A 350 -7.46 -5.93 15.49
CA ALA A 350 -8.04 -7.18 15.91
C ALA A 350 -8.59 -7.06 17.34
N ALA A 351 -9.72 -7.69 17.62
CA ALA A 351 -10.27 -7.81 18.96
C ALA A 351 -10.39 -9.28 19.37
N ALA A 352 -10.00 -9.61 20.59
CA ALA A 352 -10.12 -10.96 21.13
C ALA A 352 -11.58 -11.46 21.12
N ALA A 353 -12.55 -10.55 21.27
CA ALA A 353 -13.98 -10.85 21.19
C ALA A 353 -14.41 -11.41 19.82
N ASP A 354 -13.67 -11.13 18.75
CA ASP A 354 -13.93 -11.62 17.38
C ASP A 354 -13.16 -12.92 17.08
N GLY A 355 -12.64 -13.59 18.11
CA GLY A 355 -11.91 -14.86 18.02
C GLY A 355 -10.42 -14.74 17.71
N TRP A 356 -9.85 -13.53 17.69
CA TRP A 356 -8.40 -13.35 17.56
C TRP A 356 -7.66 -13.78 18.84
N PRO A 357 -6.40 -14.26 18.74
CA PRO A 357 -5.65 -14.71 19.92
C PRO A 357 -5.53 -13.65 21.04
N PHE A 358 -5.43 -12.38 20.66
CA PHE A 358 -5.54 -11.23 21.56
C PHE A 358 -5.96 -9.97 20.78
N SER A 359 -6.35 -8.92 21.51
CA SER A 359 -6.63 -7.62 20.89
C SER A 359 -5.33 -6.90 20.55
N GLY A 360 -5.19 -6.42 19.32
CA GLY A 360 -3.93 -5.89 18.83
C GLY A 360 -3.99 -5.21 17.46
N LEU A 361 -2.84 -4.74 16.99
CA LEU A 361 -2.61 -4.27 15.63
C LEU A 361 -2.29 -5.48 14.74
N LEU A 362 -3.15 -5.74 13.77
CA LEU A 362 -3.01 -6.79 12.77
C LEU A 362 -2.45 -6.21 11.47
N ALA A 363 -1.22 -6.55 11.13
CA ALA A 363 -0.66 -6.37 9.79
C ALA A 363 -0.97 -7.60 8.94
N THR A 364 -1.59 -7.43 7.78
CA THR A 364 -1.80 -8.49 6.79
C THR A 364 -1.09 -8.13 5.50
N GLU A 365 -0.27 -9.02 4.99
CA GLU A 365 0.45 -8.87 3.72
C GLU A 365 0.10 -10.02 2.80
N VAL A 366 -0.34 -9.72 1.59
CA VAL A 366 -0.80 -10.70 0.61
C VAL A 366 -0.04 -10.48 -0.70
N HIS A 367 0.81 -11.44 -1.04
CA HIS A 367 1.57 -11.45 -2.30
C HIS A 367 0.63 -11.68 -3.50
N PRO A 368 0.94 -11.13 -4.70
CA PRO A 368 0.20 -11.42 -5.93
C PRO A 368 0.09 -12.92 -6.24
N ASP A 369 1.13 -13.69 -5.91
CA ASP A 369 1.19 -15.15 -6.06
C ASP A 369 0.42 -15.89 -4.97
N THR A 370 -0.44 -15.19 -4.23
CA THR A 370 -1.43 -15.78 -3.34
C THR A 370 -0.78 -16.45 -2.09
N VAL A 371 0.46 -16.09 -1.78
CA VAL A 371 1.10 -16.34 -0.48
C VAL A 371 0.80 -15.15 0.41
N GLY A 372 0.62 -15.35 1.72
CA GLY A 372 0.52 -14.21 2.61
C GLY A 372 0.96 -14.47 4.04
N ARG A 373 1.04 -13.36 4.78
CA ARG A 373 1.49 -13.27 6.15
C ARG A 373 0.54 -12.39 6.96
N GLN A 374 0.24 -12.80 8.18
CA GLN A 374 -0.40 -11.95 9.17
C GLN A 374 0.48 -11.86 10.40
N THR A 375 0.70 -10.64 10.90
CA THR A 375 1.39 -10.38 12.15
C THR A 375 0.45 -9.61 13.06
N LEU A 376 0.21 -10.14 14.27
CA LEU A 376 -0.61 -9.52 15.28
C LEU A 376 0.29 -9.10 16.45
N VAL A 377 0.30 -7.81 16.74
CA VAL A 377 1.08 -7.19 17.83
C VAL A 377 0.11 -6.61 18.85
N ASP A 378 0.31 -6.87 20.14
CA ASP A 378 -0.61 -6.35 21.16
C ASP A 378 -0.47 -4.83 21.36
N PHE A 379 -1.43 -4.23 22.06
CA PHE A 379 -1.43 -2.79 22.34
C PHE A 379 -0.69 -2.41 23.63
N THR A 380 0.01 -3.35 24.27
CA THR A 380 0.65 -3.08 25.55
C THR A 380 2.03 -2.42 25.35
N ASN A 381 2.39 -1.51 26.25
CA ASN A 381 3.65 -0.76 26.18
C ASN A 381 4.86 -1.54 26.74
N ALA A 382 4.68 -2.80 27.15
CA ALA A 382 5.73 -3.67 27.69
C ALA A 382 5.82 -4.94 26.84
N PHE A 383 7.03 -5.47 26.62
CA PHE A 383 7.38 -6.66 25.81
C PHE A 383 6.21 -7.17 24.95
N PRO A 384 5.91 -6.51 23.82
CA PRO A 384 4.65 -6.72 23.11
C PRO A 384 4.58 -8.14 22.58
N ARG A 385 3.48 -8.83 22.88
CA ARG A 385 3.18 -10.12 22.27
C ARG A 385 3.13 -9.94 20.77
N GLN A 386 3.88 -10.76 20.05
CA GLN A 386 3.91 -10.74 18.60
C GLN A 386 3.81 -12.16 18.08
N ILE A 387 2.70 -12.42 17.41
CA ILE A 387 2.44 -13.67 16.72
C ILE A 387 2.30 -13.42 15.23
N THR A 388 2.70 -14.40 14.43
CA THR A 388 2.68 -14.38 12.98
C THR A 388 2.09 -15.69 12.46
N ARG A 389 1.31 -15.63 11.40
CA ARG A 389 0.89 -16.82 10.64
C ARG A 389 1.10 -16.62 9.16
N HIS A 390 1.30 -17.71 8.44
CA HIS A 390 1.48 -17.72 7.00
C HIS A 390 0.40 -18.56 6.31
N TRP A 391 0.15 -18.30 5.03
CA TRP A 391 -0.68 -19.17 4.19
C TRP A 391 -0.20 -19.18 2.74
N ARG A 392 -0.69 -20.18 1.99
CA ARG A 392 -0.57 -20.31 0.54
C ARG A 392 -1.94 -20.63 -0.03
N THR A 393 -2.38 -19.90 -1.05
CA THR A 393 -3.74 -20.09 -1.61
C THR A 393 -3.76 -21.38 -2.45
N GLY A 394 -4.74 -22.24 -2.17
CA GLY A 394 -4.76 -23.66 -2.57
C GLY A 394 -4.77 -24.60 -1.35
N ALA A 395 -4.28 -24.14 -0.20
CA ALA A 395 -4.59 -24.75 1.10
C ALA A 395 -5.95 -24.23 1.60
N VAL A 396 -6.78 -25.14 2.11
CA VAL A 396 -8.12 -24.82 2.62
C VAL A 396 -8.07 -24.17 4.02
N ALA A 397 -6.87 -24.00 4.60
CA ALA A 397 -6.70 -23.63 6.00
C ALA A 397 -5.58 -22.60 6.19
N TRP A 398 -5.79 -21.73 7.18
CA TRP A 398 -4.78 -20.85 7.75
C TRP A 398 -3.61 -21.68 8.32
N GLY A 399 -2.37 -21.22 8.15
CA GLY A 399 -1.27 -21.75 8.94
C GLY A 399 -1.43 -21.42 10.43
N PRO A 400 -0.80 -22.18 11.33
CA PRO A 400 -0.83 -21.91 12.75
C PRO A 400 -0.17 -20.57 13.07
N TRP A 401 -0.58 -19.94 14.17
CA TRP A 401 0.12 -18.80 14.73
C TRP A 401 1.43 -19.26 15.39
N THR A 402 2.53 -18.60 15.04
CA THR A 402 3.87 -18.79 15.60
C THR A 402 4.42 -17.45 16.08
N GLY A 403 5.22 -17.43 17.13
CA GLY A 403 5.80 -16.20 17.67
C GLY A 403 5.96 -16.28 19.18
N ASP A 404 6.24 -15.15 19.81
CA ASP A 404 6.19 -15.06 21.26
C ASP A 404 4.75 -14.67 21.65
N ASP A 405 4.00 -15.66 22.12
CA ASP A 405 2.66 -15.45 22.69
C ASP A 405 2.71 -14.61 23.99
N GLY A 406 3.91 -14.25 24.44
CA GLY A 406 4.19 -13.67 25.74
C GLY A 406 3.88 -14.66 26.86
N ALA A 407 4.08 -14.19 28.08
CA ALA A 407 3.72 -14.98 29.25
C ALA A 407 2.23 -14.81 29.55
N ILE A 408 1.53 -15.93 29.59
CA ILE A 408 0.15 -16.03 30.08
C ILE A 408 0.21 -16.46 31.55
N ASP A 409 -0.35 -15.64 32.44
CA ASP A 409 -0.47 -16.01 33.85
C ASP A 409 -1.37 -17.26 34.00
N LEU A 410 -0.87 -18.25 34.73
CA LEU A 410 -1.58 -19.49 34.97
C LEU A 410 -2.55 -19.32 36.15
N THR A 411 -3.81 -19.67 35.91
CA THR A 411 -4.78 -19.76 37.00
C THR A 411 -4.52 -21.04 37.78
N MET A 412 -4.10 -20.90 39.02
CA MET A 412 -3.83 -22.01 39.92
C MET A 412 -5.13 -22.54 40.53
N VAL A 413 -5.20 -23.84 40.79
CA VAL A 413 -6.36 -24.52 41.40
C VAL A 413 -5.91 -25.42 42.57
N ALA A 414 -6.86 -26.08 43.25
CA ALA A 414 -6.59 -27.00 44.36
C ALA A 414 -5.77 -26.38 45.52
N GLY A 415 -6.00 -25.10 45.78
CA GLY A 415 -5.34 -24.34 46.85
C GLY A 415 -3.92 -23.86 46.50
N TRP A 416 -3.41 -24.18 45.32
CA TRP A 416 -2.12 -23.66 44.87
C TRP A 416 -2.22 -22.16 44.61
N ILE A 417 -1.22 -21.41 45.05
CA ILE A 417 -1.10 -19.97 44.82
C ILE A 417 0.32 -19.63 44.36
N SER A 418 0.53 -18.42 43.84
CA SER A 418 1.89 -17.91 43.60
C SER A 418 2.68 -17.85 44.91
N PHE A 419 3.96 -18.22 44.85
CA PHE A 419 4.85 -18.17 46.00
C PHE A 419 4.98 -16.74 46.58
N GLY A 420 5.05 -15.75 45.68
CA GLY A 420 5.26 -14.33 45.99
C GLY A 420 6.74 -13.96 46.19
N GLY A 421 6.98 -12.73 46.67
CA GLY A 421 8.33 -12.23 46.97
C GLY A 421 9.15 -11.96 45.70
N ALA A 422 10.39 -12.46 45.67
CA ALA A 422 11.31 -12.29 44.55
C ALA A 422 11.06 -13.27 43.39
N PHE A 423 10.14 -14.23 43.56
CA PHE A 423 9.83 -15.21 42.53
C PHE A 423 8.74 -14.71 41.59
N ARG A 424 8.83 -15.11 40.32
CA ARG A 424 7.83 -14.79 39.32
C ARG A 424 6.50 -15.49 39.62
N ALA A 425 5.39 -14.82 39.31
CA ALA A 425 4.07 -15.46 39.28
C ALA A 425 4.05 -16.64 38.29
N PRO A 426 3.26 -17.69 38.56
CA PRO A 426 3.17 -18.85 37.68
C PRO A 426 2.62 -18.44 36.31
N ALA A 427 3.36 -18.75 35.25
CA ALA A 427 3.00 -18.38 33.89
C ALA A 427 3.45 -19.44 32.88
N VAL A 428 2.95 -19.34 31.65
CA VAL A 428 3.38 -20.15 30.51
C VAL A 428 3.71 -19.25 29.32
N THR A 429 4.79 -19.55 28.62
CA THR A 429 5.10 -18.97 27.30
C THR A 429 5.21 -20.06 26.25
N ARG A 430 5.15 -19.66 24.99
CA ARG A 430 5.44 -20.53 23.85
C ARG A 430 6.29 -19.76 22.86
N SER A 431 7.36 -20.39 22.40
CA SER A 431 8.24 -19.83 21.39
C SER A 431 7.71 -20.06 19.97
N ALA A 432 8.35 -19.42 18.99
CA ALA A 432 7.96 -19.53 17.58
C ALA A 432 8.07 -20.94 16.99
N ASP A 433 8.96 -21.77 17.53
CA ASP A 433 9.13 -23.19 17.19
C ASP A 433 8.19 -24.12 17.99
N GLY A 434 7.26 -23.56 18.77
CA GLY A 434 6.22 -24.31 19.47
C GLY A 434 6.67 -24.91 20.81
N VAL A 435 7.84 -24.53 21.33
CA VAL A 435 8.30 -24.95 22.66
C VAL A 435 7.55 -24.15 23.72
N VAL A 436 6.76 -24.85 24.51
CA VAL A 436 6.06 -24.34 25.70
C VAL A 436 6.99 -24.40 26.89
N SER A 437 7.09 -23.31 27.64
CA SER A 437 7.86 -23.22 28.88
C SER A 437 6.97 -22.74 30.02
N LEU A 438 6.93 -23.51 31.11
CA LEU A 438 6.32 -23.04 32.36
C LEU A 438 7.34 -22.22 33.15
N MET A 439 6.83 -21.28 33.94
CA MET A 439 7.64 -20.30 34.67
C MET A 439 7.05 -20.01 36.04
N GLY A 440 7.90 -19.55 36.95
CA GLY A 440 7.50 -19.06 38.26
C GLY A 440 7.40 -20.13 39.34
N ALA A 441 6.99 -19.69 40.54
CA ALA A 441 6.95 -20.52 41.73
C ALA A 441 5.56 -20.52 42.39
N ILE A 442 5.18 -21.66 42.97
CA ILE A 442 3.88 -21.90 43.60
C ILE A 442 4.00 -22.53 44.99
N LYS A 443 2.99 -22.38 45.85
CA LYS A 443 2.93 -22.95 47.21
C LYS A 443 1.50 -23.24 47.71
N ASP A 444 1.39 -23.75 48.93
CA ASP A 444 0.21 -24.01 49.78
C ASP A 444 -0.77 -25.09 49.32
N GLY A 445 -0.77 -25.49 48.04
CA GLY A 445 -1.82 -26.36 47.49
C GLY A 445 -1.76 -27.83 47.88
N THR A 446 -2.76 -28.58 47.43
CA THR A 446 -2.89 -30.02 47.70
C THR A 446 -1.80 -30.82 46.97
N THR A 447 -1.04 -31.62 47.71
CA THR A 447 0.14 -32.36 47.20
C THR A 447 -0.13 -33.82 46.84
N THR A 448 -1.35 -34.31 47.05
CA THR A 448 -1.75 -35.68 46.72
C THR A 448 -1.55 -35.97 45.24
N GLY A 449 -1.07 -37.17 44.92
CA GLY A 449 -0.93 -37.62 43.53
C GLY A 449 -2.23 -37.50 42.74
N GLU A 450 -2.09 -37.22 41.45
CA GLU A 450 -3.11 -36.89 40.46
C GLU A 450 -3.88 -35.58 40.65
N THR A 451 -3.51 -34.76 41.64
CA THR A 451 -4.09 -33.42 41.82
C THR A 451 -3.71 -32.50 40.67
N THR A 452 -4.70 -31.91 40.00
CA THR A 452 -4.48 -30.83 39.01
C THR A 452 -4.08 -29.55 39.73
N ILE A 453 -2.98 -28.92 39.31
CA ILE A 453 -2.50 -27.65 39.87
C ILE A 453 -2.88 -26.45 39.00
N THR A 454 -3.00 -26.66 37.68
CA THR A 454 -3.49 -25.68 36.71
C THR A 454 -3.90 -26.38 35.41
N THR A 455 -4.52 -25.63 34.49
CA THR A 455 -4.87 -26.11 33.15
C THR A 455 -4.29 -25.16 32.10
N LEU A 456 -3.50 -25.70 31.16
CA LEU A 456 -2.90 -24.93 30.09
C LEU A 456 -3.95 -24.49 29.05
N PRO A 457 -3.85 -23.25 28.54
CA PRO A 457 -4.69 -22.77 27.45
C PRO A 457 -4.59 -23.65 26.19
N ALA A 458 -5.62 -23.61 25.34
CA ALA A 458 -5.53 -24.21 24.01
C ALA A 458 -4.34 -23.58 23.24
N GLY A 459 -3.58 -24.40 22.51
CA GLY A 459 -2.34 -24.00 21.83
C GLY A 459 -1.06 -24.20 22.65
N PHE A 460 -1.15 -24.40 23.96
CA PHE A 460 -0.02 -24.69 24.86
C PHE A 460 0.01 -26.14 25.35
N ARG A 461 -0.85 -27.00 24.81
CA ARG A 461 -1.03 -28.38 25.25
C ARG A 461 -0.15 -29.31 24.44
N PRO A 462 0.43 -30.37 25.02
CA PRO A 462 1.21 -31.34 24.26
C PRO A 462 0.31 -32.25 23.42
N SER A 463 0.86 -32.87 22.38
CA SER A 463 0.14 -33.85 21.54
C SER A 463 -0.05 -35.21 22.22
N HIS A 464 0.77 -35.51 23.22
CA HIS A 464 0.74 -36.72 24.02
C HIS A 464 0.89 -36.37 25.50
N GLU A 465 0.49 -37.27 26.40
CA GLU A 465 0.79 -37.09 27.81
C GLU A 465 2.31 -37.12 28.02
N ILE A 466 2.82 -36.15 28.79
CA ILE A 466 4.24 -36.04 29.10
C ILE A 466 4.46 -36.02 30.60
N LEU A 467 5.63 -36.54 31.00
CA LEU A 467 6.11 -36.53 32.37
C LEU A 467 7.38 -35.69 32.45
N VAL A 468 7.36 -34.72 33.34
CA VAL A 468 8.45 -33.75 33.52
C VAL A 468 8.75 -33.60 35.00
N LEU A 469 9.98 -33.19 35.31
CA LEU A 469 10.40 -32.91 36.67
C LEU A 469 10.39 -31.41 36.93
N CYS A 470 10.06 -31.03 38.15
CA CYS A 470 10.21 -29.65 38.61
C CYS A 470 10.87 -29.64 40.00
N GLY A 471 11.53 -28.54 40.36
CA GLY A 471 12.20 -28.41 41.66
C GLY A 471 11.20 -28.19 42.81
N THR A 472 11.57 -28.62 44.02
CA THR A 472 10.81 -28.36 45.26
C THR A 472 11.72 -27.87 46.39
N LEU A 473 11.16 -27.33 47.46
CA LEU A 473 11.93 -26.83 48.61
C LEU A 473 12.24 -27.89 49.67
N ALA A 474 11.45 -28.95 49.73
CA ALA A 474 11.63 -30.08 50.65
C ALA A 474 12.02 -31.36 49.92
N SER A 475 12.69 -32.27 50.65
CA SER A 475 13.07 -33.62 50.16
C SER A 475 11.84 -34.35 49.58
N PRO A 476 11.91 -34.93 48.36
CA PRO A 476 13.13 -35.29 47.60
C PRO A 476 13.71 -34.18 46.69
N TYR A 477 13.36 -32.91 46.91
CA TYR A 477 13.79 -31.72 46.12
C TYR A 477 13.34 -31.73 44.66
N THR A 478 12.48 -32.67 44.29
CA THR A 478 11.90 -32.80 42.97
C THR A 478 10.45 -33.30 43.06
N ALA A 479 9.58 -32.81 42.18
CA ALA A 479 8.27 -33.38 41.94
C ALA A 479 8.15 -33.87 40.50
N GLN A 480 7.31 -34.88 40.28
CA GLN A 480 6.92 -35.32 38.95
C GLN A 480 5.60 -34.66 38.57
N LEU A 481 5.60 -33.93 37.47
CA LEU A 481 4.40 -33.37 36.86
C LEU A 481 4.00 -34.22 35.65
N ARG A 482 2.70 -34.52 35.56
CA ARG A 482 2.05 -35.12 34.39
C ARG A 482 1.26 -34.04 33.67
N ILE A 483 1.60 -33.77 32.42
CA ILE A 483 0.89 -32.79 31.58
C ILE A 483 0.11 -33.56 30.52
N GLN A 484 -1.21 -33.48 30.61
CA GLN A 484 -2.12 -34.22 29.73
C GLN A 484 -2.42 -33.44 28.45
N THR A 485 -2.88 -34.14 27.41
CA THR A 485 -3.31 -33.53 26.13
C THR A 485 -4.49 -32.57 26.29
N THR A 486 -5.26 -32.70 27.39
CA THR A 486 -6.33 -31.77 27.77
C THR A 486 -5.80 -30.44 28.33
N GLY A 487 -4.49 -30.34 28.59
CA GLY A 487 -3.84 -29.21 29.23
C GLY A 487 -3.77 -29.31 30.76
N ALA A 488 -4.37 -30.33 31.38
CA ALA A 488 -4.29 -30.51 32.82
C ALA A 488 -2.84 -30.80 33.25
N VAL A 489 -2.29 -29.95 34.11
CA VAL A 489 -0.98 -30.15 34.76
C VAL A 489 -1.25 -30.75 36.13
N LYS A 490 -0.78 -31.98 36.35
CA LYS A 490 -1.06 -32.75 37.57
C LYS A 490 0.22 -33.11 38.30
N ILE A 491 0.16 -33.13 39.64
CA ILE A 491 1.20 -33.76 40.46
C ILE A 491 1.06 -35.26 40.30
N ARG A 492 2.06 -35.95 39.78
CA ARG A 492 2.08 -37.42 39.80
C ARG A 492 2.65 -37.94 41.11
N ALA A 493 3.75 -37.36 41.57
CA ALA A 493 4.44 -37.72 42.81
C ALA A 493 5.30 -36.56 43.31
N GLY A 494 5.63 -36.55 44.60
CA GLY A 494 6.60 -35.60 45.19
C GLY A 494 6.12 -34.14 45.25
N GLY A 495 4.80 -33.89 45.26
CA GLY A 495 4.28 -32.53 45.43
C GLY A 495 4.66 -31.94 46.78
N ASP A 496 4.97 -30.65 46.81
CA ASP A 496 5.46 -29.95 48.00
C ASP A 496 4.77 -28.60 48.20
N ALA A 497 3.89 -28.53 49.20
CA ALA A 497 3.14 -27.32 49.52
C ALA A 497 4.05 -26.17 50.02
N THR A 498 5.26 -26.46 50.48
CA THR A 498 6.19 -25.39 50.91
C THR A 498 6.75 -24.61 49.73
N GLY A 499 6.85 -25.23 48.55
CA GLY A 499 7.24 -24.56 47.31
C GLY A 499 7.53 -25.53 46.17
N MET A 500 6.99 -25.23 44.98
CA MET A 500 7.35 -25.89 43.72
C MET A 500 7.74 -24.83 42.68
N PHE A 501 8.79 -25.11 41.90
CA PHE A 501 9.32 -24.20 40.88
C PHE A 501 9.07 -24.75 39.49
N LEU A 502 8.25 -24.04 38.70
CA LEU A 502 7.87 -24.44 37.35
C LEU A 502 8.94 -24.07 36.31
N ASP A 503 9.85 -23.16 36.65
CA ASP A 503 10.98 -22.78 35.80
C ASP A 503 11.81 -24.01 35.41
N GLY A 504 12.05 -24.16 34.10
CA GLY A 504 12.78 -25.30 33.52
C GLY A 504 11.89 -26.45 33.03
N VAL A 505 10.56 -26.39 33.27
CA VAL A 505 9.62 -27.32 32.63
C VAL A 505 9.30 -26.84 31.22
N SER A 506 9.70 -27.60 30.20
CA SER A 506 9.43 -27.28 28.80
C SER A 506 9.06 -28.50 27.94
N PHE A 507 8.26 -28.30 26.90
CA PHE A 507 7.84 -29.34 25.96
C PHE A 507 7.30 -28.75 24.65
N VAL A 508 7.10 -29.55 23.61
CA VAL A 508 6.54 -29.07 22.33
C VAL A 508 5.01 -29.16 22.34
N ALA A 509 4.34 -28.07 21.95
CA ALA A 509 2.88 -28.03 21.82
C ALA A 509 2.38 -28.93 20.67
N ALA A 510 1.11 -29.34 20.75
CA ALA A 510 0.40 -29.96 19.63
C ALA A 510 0.29 -28.96 18.47
N VAL A 511 0.60 -29.44 17.26
CA VAL A 511 0.50 -28.67 16.00
C VAL A 511 -0.96 -28.49 15.59
#